data_AF-A0A4V1KSI5-F1
#
_entry.id   AF-A0A4V1KSI5-F1
#
_cell.length_a   1.000
_cell.length_b   1.000
_cell.length_c   1.000
_cell.angle_alpha   90.00
_cell.angle_beta   90.00
_cell.angle_gamma   90.00
#
_symmetry.space_group_name_H-M   'P 1'
#
loop_
_entity.id
_entity.type
_entity.pdbx_description
1 polymer ?
#
loop_
_entity_poly.entity_id
_entity_poly.type
_entity_poly.pdbx_seq_one_letter_code
_entity_poly.pdbx_strand_id
1 'polypeptide(L)'
;MNRKELFQPHNMNLLCPHSFEYLHELLGMLGYSSKQYHLQEAREKVFDTLEILFDLEILNIYDWVKKPDLNNKKIPVKKILQEIDTLWDINSEFDHFYDFLIFGNENWYVEQLIKLGLTHTTNWLLFVKYEIGDLENWIEENRPRIR
;
A
#
# COMPACT_ATOMS: atom_id res chain seq x y z
N MET A 1 -8.24 -5.77 8.23
CA MET A 1 -8.62 -4.36 8.09
C MET A 1 -9.76 -4.31 7.09
N ASN A 2 -10.84 -3.58 7.35
CA ASN A 2 -11.85 -3.36 6.31
C ASN A 2 -11.69 -1.98 5.67
N ARG A 3 -12.35 -1.76 4.52
CA ARG A 3 -12.29 -0.51 3.77
C ARG A 3 -12.66 0.72 4.61
N LYS A 4 -13.71 0.62 5.43
CA LYS A 4 -14.13 1.72 6.33
C LYS A 4 -13.08 2.05 7.39
N GLU A 5 -12.35 1.06 7.89
CA GLU A 5 -11.23 1.26 8.81
C GLU A 5 -10.06 1.98 8.14
N LEU A 6 -9.73 1.65 6.88
CA LEU A 6 -8.62 2.26 6.15
C LEU A 6 -8.78 3.79 6.02
N PHE A 7 -10.00 4.28 5.79
CA PHE A 7 -10.29 5.71 5.67
C PHE A 7 -10.49 6.43 7.02
N GLN A 8 -10.23 5.79 8.16
CA GLN A 8 -10.24 6.48 9.45
C GLN A 8 -9.00 7.38 9.62
N PRO A 9 -9.10 8.50 10.38
CA PRO A 9 -8.00 9.46 10.52
C PRO A 9 -6.65 8.86 10.96
N HIS A 10 -6.64 7.83 11.79
CA HIS A 10 -5.42 7.18 12.27
C HIS A 10 -4.73 6.29 11.24
N ASN A 11 -5.46 5.85 10.20
CA ASN A 11 -4.94 5.03 9.11
C ASN A 11 -4.69 5.85 7.84
N MET A 12 -5.06 7.12 7.84
CA MET A 12 -5.03 7.98 6.65
C MET A 12 -3.64 8.06 6.01
N ASN A 13 -2.58 7.94 6.80
CA ASN A 13 -1.21 7.93 6.27
C ASN A 13 -0.92 6.74 5.36
N LEU A 14 -1.63 5.60 5.47
CA LEU A 14 -1.51 4.46 4.56
C LEU A 14 -1.93 4.79 3.12
N LEU A 15 -2.73 5.85 2.96
CA LEU A 15 -3.20 6.36 1.67
C LEU A 15 -2.31 7.49 1.14
N CYS A 16 -1.33 7.96 1.92
CA CYS A 16 -0.39 8.97 1.45
C CYS A 16 0.55 8.34 0.40
N PRO A 17 0.75 9.00 -0.76
CA PRO A 17 1.76 8.57 -1.72
C PRO A 17 3.13 8.44 -1.06
N HIS A 18 3.86 7.38 -1.44
CA HIS A 18 5.21 7.05 -0.97
C HIS A 18 5.30 6.91 0.56
N SER A 19 4.19 6.56 1.23
CA SER A 19 4.16 6.36 2.69
C SER A 19 4.89 5.13 3.16
N PHE A 20 4.99 4.12 2.30
CA PHE A 20 5.82 2.94 2.48
C PHE A 20 6.29 2.44 1.11
N GLU A 21 7.50 1.89 1.10
CA GLU A 21 8.15 1.23 -0.02
C GLU A 21 8.34 -0.26 0.27
N TYR A 22 8.53 -0.62 1.55
CA TYR A 22 8.77 -1.99 1.98
C TYR A 22 7.68 -2.52 2.90
N LEU A 23 7.57 -3.85 2.95
CA LEU A 23 6.55 -4.53 3.75
C LEU A 23 6.73 -4.29 5.26
N HIS A 24 7.98 -4.11 5.74
CA HIS A 24 8.26 -3.79 7.14
C HIS A 24 7.78 -2.37 7.53
N GLU A 25 7.79 -1.42 6.61
CA GLU A 25 7.28 -0.07 6.84
C GLU A 25 5.76 -0.09 6.96
N LEU A 26 5.07 -0.82 6.08
CA LEU A 26 3.63 -1.07 6.19
C LEU A 26 3.28 -1.69 7.55
N LEU A 27 4.01 -2.73 7.97
CA LEU A 27 3.85 -3.32 9.30
C LEU A 27 4.03 -2.29 10.43
N GLY A 28 5.04 -1.44 10.33
CA GLY A 28 5.30 -0.36 11.29
C GLY A 28 4.16 0.66 11.34
N MET A 29 3.62 1.06 10.18
CA MET A 29 2.46 1.95 10.07
C MET A 29 1.19 1.34 10.67
N LEU A 30 1.05 0.02 10.59
CA LEU A 30 -0.02 -0.74 11.23
C LEU A 30 0.20 -0.97 12.73
N GLY A 31 1.30 -0.46 13.30
CA GLY A 31 1.59 -0.52 14.73
C GLY A 31 2.34 -1.77 15.19
N TYR A 32 2.83 -2.59 14.26
CA TYR A 32 3.60 -3.80 14.59
C TYR A 32 5.10 -3.50 14.68
N SER A 33 5.71 -3.96 15.77
CA SER A 33 7.18 -4.01 15.88
C SER A 33 7.74 -5.24 15.15
N SER A 34 9.03 -5.23 14.82
CA SER A 34 9.71 -6.37 14.18
C SER A 34 9.57 -7.70 14.94
N LYS A 35 9.41 -7.63 16.27
CA LYS A 35 9.16 -8.81 17.12
C LYS A 35 7.79 -9.44 16.88
N GLN A 36 6.88 -8.76 16.18
CA GLN A 36 5.49 -9.18 15.95
C GLN A 36 5.23 -9.62 14.50
N TYR A 37 6.23 -9.58 13.62
CA TYR A 37 6.04 -9.89 12.19
C TYR A 37 5.66 -11.35 11.91
N HIS A 38 5.95 -12.25 12.86
CA HIS A 38 5.56 -13.66 12.79
C HIS A 38 4.12 -13.91 13.25
N LEU A 39 3.44 -12.91 13.84
CA LEU A 39 2.07 -13.08 14.33
C LEU A 39 1.11 -13.19 13.15
N GLN A 40 0.22 -14.18 13.20
CA GLN A 40 -0.83 -14.37 12.19
C GLN A 40 -1.69 -13.11 12.03
N GLU A 41 -2.03 -12.43 13.13
CA GLU A 41 -2.80 -11.18 13.13
C GLU A 41 -2.08 -10.07 12.33
N ALA A 42 -0.76 -9.96 12.44
CA ALA A 42 0.03 -8.98 11.69
C ALA A 42 -0.04 -9.25 10.19
N ARG A 43 0.11 -10.53 9.79
CA ARG A 43 0.00 -10.97 8.40
C ARG A 43 -1.40 -10.71 7.83
N GLU A 44 -2.45 -11.12 8.54
CA GLU A 44 -3.84 -10.88 8.16
C GLU A 44 -4.12 -9.39 7.98
N LYS A 45 -3.70 -8.54 8.94
CA LYS A 45 -3.92 -7.10 8.85
C LYS A 45 -3.19 -6.47 7.67
N VAL A 46 -1.97 -6.92 7.37
CA VAL A 46 -1.21 -6.47 6.19
C VAL A 46 -1.91 -6.89 4.90
N PHE A 47 -2.37 -8.13 4.81
CA PHE A 47 -2.96 -8.68 3.60
C PHE A 47 -4.28 -8.00 3.28
N ASP A 48 -5.12 -7.82 4.29
CA ASP A 48 -6.36 -7.06 4.17
C ASP A 48 -6.08 -5.61 3.71
N THR A 49 -5.00 -4.99 4.21
CA THR A 49 -4.63 -3.62 3.82
C THR A 49 -4.17 -3.58 2.37
N LEU A 50 -3.27 -4.48 1.97
CA LEU A 50 -2.77 -4.58 0.60
C LEU A 50 -3.89 -4.87 -0.39
N GLU A 51 -4.81 -5.79 -0.07
CA GLU A 51 -5.97 -6.09 -0.92
C GLU A 51 -6.77 -4.83 -1.21
N ILE A 52 -7.11 -4.05 -0.18
CA ILE A 52 -7.85 -2.79 -0.36
C ILE A 52 -7.05 -1.78 -1.19
N LEU A 53 -5.75 -1.61 -0.93
CA LEU A 53 -4.91 -0.64 -1.66
C LEU A 53 -4.75 -1.01 -3.14
N PHE A 54 -4.64 -2.30 -3.46
CA PHE A 54 -4.63 -2.79 -4.83
C PHE A 54 -6.02 -2.67 -5.50
N ASP A 55 -7.11 -2.96 -4.78
CA ASP A 55 -8.48 -2.83 -5.29
C ASP A 55 -8.89 -1.37 -5.57
N LEU A 56 -8.32 -0.43 -4.80
CA LEU A 56 -8.43 1.00 -5.06
C LEU A 56 -7.57 1.46 -6.25
N GLU A 57 -6.71 0.57 -6.78
CA GLU A 57 -5.74 0.85 -7.84
C GLU A 57 -4.82 2.02 -7.48
N ILE A 58 -4.42 2.18 -6.21
CA ILE A 58 -3.50 3.26 -5.78
C ILE A 58 -2.09 2.75 -5.45
N LEU A 59 -1.95 1.44 -5.29
CA LEU A 59 -0.70 0.74 -4.99
C LEU A 59 -0.28 -0.11 -6.19
N ASN A 60 1.01 -0.13 -6.47
CA ASN A 60 1.62 -1.03 -7.43
C ASN A 60 2.86 -1.70 -6.85
N ILE A 61 3.39 -2.67 -7.60
CA ILE A 61 4.68 -3.29 -7.29
C ILE A 61 5.68 -2.78 -8.31
N TYR A 62 6.67 -2.04 -7.82
CA TYR A 62 7.74 -1.49 -8.63
C TYR A 62 8.77 -2.56 -8.97
N ASP A 63 9.14 -3.41 -8.00
CA ASP A 63 10.13 -4.48 -8.20
C ASP A 63 9.86 -5.71 -7.32
N TRP A 64 9.86 -6.90 -7.92
CA TRP A 64 9.86 -8.19 -7.23
C TRP A 64 11.29 -8.69 -7.00
N VAL A 65 11.96 -8.17 -5.98
CA VAL A 65 13.39 -8.42 -5.72
C VAL A 65 13.74 -9.92 -5.61
N LYS A 66 12.95 -10.76 -4.93
CA LYS A 66 13.20 -12.22 -4.83
C LYS A 66 12.53 -13.04 -5.93
N LYS A 67 11.70 -12.42 -6.77
CA LYS A 67 11.00 -13.06 -7.89
C LYS A 67 11.04 -12.16 -9.14
N PRO A 68 12.23 -11.81 -9.66
CA PRO A 68 12.36 -10.83 -10.74
C PRO A 68 11.70 -11.26 -12.05
N ASP A 69 11.41 -12.55 -12.23
CA ASP A 69 10.63 -13.05 -13.36
C ASP A 69 9.17 -12.56 -13.34
N LEU A 70 8.68 -12.09 -12.21
CA LEU A 70 7.36 -11.47 -12.06
C LEU A 70 7.34 -10.00 -12.52
N ASN A 71 8.51 -9.37 -12.62
CA ASN A 71 8.61 -7.99 -13.10
C ASN A 71 8.04 -7.87 -14.52
N ASN A 72 7.26 -6.81 -14.76
CA ASN A 72 6.57 -6.52 -16.02
C ASN A 72 5.40 -7.46 -16.37
N LYS A 73 5.03 -8.40 -15.49
CA LYS A 73 3.83 -9.22 -15.69
C LYS A 73 2.61 -8.51 -15.09
N LYS A 74 1.48 -8.54 -15.81
CA LYS A 74 0.18 -8.19 -15.23
C LYS A 74 -0.29 -9.36 -14.36
N ILE A 75 -0.20 -9.20 -13.04
CA ILE A 75 -0.52 -10.24 -12.06
C ILE A 75 -1.83 -9.84 -11.35
N PRO A 76 -2.84 -10.73 -11.28
CA PRO A 76 -4.04 -10.47 -10.50
C PRO A 76 -3.72 -10.29 -9.01
N VAL A 77 -4.43 -9.40 -8.31
CA VAL A 77 -4.24 -9.10 -6.87
C VAL A 77 -4.17 -10.37 -6.03
N LYS A 78 -5.10 -11.31 -6.20
CA LYS A 78 -5.08 -12.60 -5.50
C LYS A 78 -3.76 -13.35 -5.66
N LYS A 79 -3.16 -13.34 -6.86
CA LYS A 79 -1.88 -13.99 -7.09
C LYS A 79 -0.74 -13.19 -6.47
N ILE A 80 -0.76 -11.86 -6.54
CA ILE A 80 0.21 -11.00 -5.84
C ILE A 80 0.26 -11.38 -4.34
N LEU A 81 -0.90 -11.41 -3.68
CA LEU A 81 -0.98 -11.74 -2.26
C LEU A 81 -0.44 -13.14 -1.96
N GLN A 82 -0.75 -14.14 -2.80
CA GLN A 82 -0.19 -15.49 -2.68
C GLN A 82 1.34 -15.55 -2.81
N GLU A 83 1.92 -14.74 -3.71
CA GLU A 83 3.38 -14.69 -3.86
C GLU A 83 4.04 -14.04 -2.63
N ILE A 84 3.43 -12.97 -2.08
CA ILE A 84 3.88 -12.34 -0.82
C ILE A 84 3.79 -13.34 0.34
N ASP A 85 2.68 -14.08 0.43
CA ASP A 85 2.42 -15.14 1.41
C ASP A 85 3.53 -16.19 1.40
N THR A 86 3.87 -16.66 0.20
CA THR A 86 4.92 -17.65 -0.01
C THR A 86 6.28 -17.11 0.44
N LEU A 87 6.60 -15.85 0.13
CA LEU A 87 7.87 -15.23 0.55
C LEU A 87 7.93 -15.06 2.07
N TRP A 88 6.81 -14.71 2.70
CA TRP A 88 6.68 -14.52 4.14
C TRP A 88 6.93 -15.83 4.90
N ASP A 89 6.35 -16.95 4.44
CA ASP A 89 6.55 -18.27 5.07
C ASP A 89 7.99 -18.75 5.00
N ILE A 90 8.71 -18.41 3.92
CA ILE A 90 10.10 -18.83 3.73
C ILE A 90 11.05 -17.99 4.59
N ASN A 91 10.67 -16.76 4.93
CA ASN A 91 11.57 -15.77 5.52
C ASN A 91 10.86 -14.89 6.57
N SER A 92 10.75 -15.37 7.81
CA SER A 92 10.04 -14.64 8.89
C SER A 92 10.91 -13.63 9.66
N GLU A 93 12.19 -13.49 9.33
CA GLU A 93 13.11 -12.56 10.01
C GLU A 93 13.10 -11.17 9.35
N PHE A 94 13.24 -10.12 10.17
CA PHE A 94 13.16 -8.71 9.76
C PHE A 94 14.01 -8.37 8.53
N ASP A 95 15.25 -8.85 8.49
CA ASP A 95 16.20 -8.54 7.42
C ASP A 95 15.71 -9.01 6.04
N HIS A 96 14.81 -9.98 5.99
CA HIS A 96 14.27 -10.47 4.74
C HIS A 96 13.15 -9.61 4.16
N PHE A 97 12.52 -8.74 4.97
CA PHE A 97 11.43 -7.87 4.51
C PHE A 97 11.89 -6.72 3.60
N TYR A 98 13.20 -6.45 3.55
CA TYR A 98 13.80 -5.51 2.60
C TYR A 98 13.92 -6.08 1.18
N ASP A 99 13.98 -7.42 1.06
CA ASP A 99 14.28 -8.05 -0.21
C ASP A 99 13.05 -8.72 -0.86
N PHE A 100 11.83 -8.64 -0.32
CA PHE A 100 10.70 -9.35 -0.95
C PHE A 100 10.29 -8.69 -2.26
N LEU A 101 9.87 -7.45 -2.12
CA LEU A 101 9.39 -6.58 -3.17
C LEU A 101 9.47 -5.12 -2.72
N ILE A 102 9.42 -4.23 -3.71
CA ILE A 102 9.38 -2.79 -3.56
C ILE A 102 8.00 -2.33 -4.05
N PHE A 103 7.25 -1.70 -3.15
CA PHE A 103 5.97 -1.07 -3.47
C PHE A 103 6.18 0.31 -4.08
N GLY A 104 5.25 0.71 -4.94
CA GLY A 104 5.11 2.07 -5.41
C GLY A 104 3.63 2.46 -5.44
N ASN A 105 3.36 3.67 -5.91
CA ASN A 105 1.99 4.12 -6.16
C ASN A 105 1.70 4.13 -7.65
N GLU A 106 0.42 3.93 -7.97
CA GLU A 106 -0.06 4.08 -9.34
C GLU A 106 0.05 5.54 -9.81
N ASN A 107 0.55 5.73 -11.03
CA ASN A 107 0.87 7.06 -11.56
C ASN A 107 -0.35 7.98 -11.57
N TRP A 108 -1.54 7.47 -11.91
CA TRP A 108 -2.74 8.28 -11.95
C TRP A 108 -3.05 8.91 -10.58
N TYR A 109 -2.82 8.16 -9.49
CA TYR A 109 -3.13 8.61 -8.14
C TYR A 109 -2.18 9.75 -7.76
N VAL A 110 -0.89 9.55 -7.97
CA VAL A 110 0.15 10.56 -7.68
C VAL A 110 -0.05 11.82 -8.53
N GLU A 111 -0.27 11.67 -9.84
CA GLU A 111 -0.45 12.80 -10.75
C GLU A 111 -1.70 13.64 -10.42
N GLN A 112 -2.80 13.00 -10.05
CA GLN A 112 -4.02 13.72 -9.68
C GLN A 112 -3.83 14.49 -8.36
N LEU A 113 -3.13 13.92 -7.39
CA LEU A 113 -2.81 14.63 -6.15
C LEU A 113 -1.84 15.80 -6.39
N ILE A 114 -0.85 15.64 -7.28
CA ILE A 114 0.06 16.73 -7.67
C ILE A 114 -0.71 17.88 -8.32
N LYS A 115 -1.71 17.59 -9.17
CA LYS A 115 -2.58 18.63 -9.77
C LYS A 115 -3.41 19.39 -8.72
N LEU A 116 -3.71 18.77 -7.59
CA LEU A 116 -4.36 19.41 -6.43
C LEU A 116 -3.37 20.15 -5.52
N GLY A 117 -2.07 20.13 -5.82
CA GLY A 117 -1.05 20.83 -5.05
C GLY A 117 -0.28 19.96 -4.05
N LEU A 118 -0.32 18.63 -4.19
CA LEU A 118 0.58 17.75 -3.43
C LEU A 118 2.04 18.05 -3.78
N THR A 119 2.86 18.23 -2.75
CA THR A 119 4.31 18.41 -2.84
C THR A 119 5.00 17.54 -1.80
N HIS A 120 6.32 17.41 -1.89
CA HIS A 120 7.12 16.63 -0.93
C HIS A 120 7.09 17.15 0.52
N THR A 121 6.66 18.39 0.76
CA THR A 121 6.51 18.97 2.11
C THR A 121 5.06 19.05 2.59
N THR A 122 4.12 18.53 1.80
CA THR A 122 2.70 18.62 2.11
C THR A 122 2.34 17.80 3.36
N ASN A 123 1.67 18.43 4.32
CA ASN A 123 1.07 17.71 5.43
C ASN A 123 -0.16 16.94 4.93
N TRP A 124 -0.04 15.62 4.83
CA TRP A 124 -1.06 14.75 4.24
C TRP A 124 -2.45 14.93 4.86
N LEU A 125 -2.55 14.95 6.19
CA LEU A 125 -3.84 15.06 6.87
C LEU A 125 -4.53 16.39 6.61
N LEU A 126 -3.78 17.50 6.59
CA LEU A 126 -4.33 18.81 6.26
C LEU A 126 -4.68 18.93 4.78
N PHE A 127 -3.87 18.34 3.91
CA PHE A 127 -4.12 18.32 2.47
C PHE A 127 -5.41 17.57 2.14
N VAL A 128 -5.58 16.35 2.65
CA VAL A 128 -6.83 15.60 2.49
C VAL A 128 -8.00 16.42 3.02
N LYS A 129 -7.88 17.05 4.19
CA LYS A 129 -8.97 17.83 4.78
C LYS A 129 -9.39 19.06 3.95
N TYR A 130 -8.43 19.81 3.41
CA TYR A 130 -8.72 21.11 2.78
C TYR A 130 -8.81 21.07 1.27
N GLU A 131 -8.07 20.19 0.60
CA GLU A 131 -8.01 20.11 -0.87
C GLU A 131 -8.87 18.98 -1.45
N ILE A 132 -9.18 17.93 -0.67
CA ILE A 132 -9.92 16.75 -1.14
C ILE A 132 -11.28 16.59 -0.44
N GLY A 133 -11.31 16.71 0.88
CA GLY A 133 -12.46 16.37 1.72
C GLY A 133 -12.61 14.86 1.87
N ASP A 134 -13.55 14.28 1.12
CA ASP A 134 -13.85 12.85 1.16
C ASP A 134 -12.91 12.07 0.23
N LEU A 135 -11.80 11.58 0.78
CA LEU A 135 -10.77 10.87 0.00
C LEU A 135 -11.30 9.57 -0.63
N GLU A 136 -12.19 8.85 0.04
CA GLU A 136 -12.72 7.59 -0.49
C GLU A 136 -13.55 7.85 -1.75
N ASN A 137 -14.50 8.78 -1.67
CA ASN A 137 -15.30 9.17 -2.82
C ASN A 137 -14.44 9.81 -3.92
N TRP A 138 -13.46 10.63 -3.55
CA TRP A 138 -12.55 11.23 -4.52
C TRP A 138 -11.75 10.18 -5.30
N ILE A 139 -11.23 9.14 -4.64
CA ILE A 139 -10.54 8.02 -5.31
C ILE A 139 -11.50 7.33 -6.30
N GLU A 140 -12.73 7.02 -5.88
CA GLU A 140 -13.73 6.35 -6.72
C GLU A 140 -14.13 7.18 -7.96
N GLU A 141 -14.19 8.50 -7.81
CA GLU A 141 -14.54 9.41 -8.91
C GLU A 141 -13.39 9.61 -9.90
N ASN A 142 -12.15 9.59 -9.43
CA ASN A 142 -10.97 9.95 -10.21
C ASN A 142 -10.16 8.75 -10.71
N ARG A 143 -10.31 7.57 -10.11
CA ARG A 143 -9.58 6.38 -10.56
C ARG A 143 -9.92 6.06 -12.02
N PRO A 144 -8.95 5.60 -12.82
CA PRO A 144 -9.19 5.21 -14.19
C PRO A 144 -10.30 4.17 -14.26
N ARG A 145 -11.45 4.55 -14.82
CA ARG A 145 -12.46 3.56 -15.19
C ARG A 145 -11.90 2.82 -16.39
N ILE A 146 -11.28 1.67 -16.15
CA ILE A 146 -10.80 0.82 -17.23
C ILE A 146 -11.99 0.55 -18.17
N ARG A 147 -11.78 0.92 -19.44
CA ARG A 147 -12.63 0.64 -20.60
C ARG A 147 -12.60 -0.84 -20.96
#